data_AF-A0A9P5XY61-F1
#
_entry.id   AF-A0A9P5XY61-F1
#
_cell.length_a   1.000
_cell.length_b   1.000
_cell.length_c   1.000
_cell.angle_alpha   90.00
_cell.angle_beta   90.00
_cell.angle_gamma   90.00
#
_symmetry.space_group_name_H-M   'P 1'
#
loop_
_entity.id
_entity.type
_entity.pdbx_description
1 polymer ?
#
loop_
_entity_poly.entity_id
_entity_poly.type
_entity_poly.pdbx_seq_one_letter_code
_entity_poly.pdbx_strand_id
1 'polypeptide(L)'
;MVPDFVENAPQEQDIRYMVLEEQNNLDFLNANITQLQGVLDALTKRRAQSIARIDKLKAKLAPHQKIPPEILAKIFTHCVNSEIVELRFPNRCSLPWTLGHICSRWRQVALAEPLLWRHI
;
A
#
# COMPACT_ATOMS: atom_id res chain seq x y z
N MET A 1 74.30 -29.30 7.21
CA MET A 1 74.06 -28.30 6.16
C MET A 1 72.67 -28.57 5.59
N VAL A 2 71.66 -27.84 6.06
CA VAL A 2 70.29 -27.82 5.53
C VAL A 2 69.95 -26.34 5.35
N PRO A 3 69.47 -25.89 4.18
CA PRO A 3 69.19 -24.47 3.96
C PRO A 3 67.96 -24.03 4.74
N ASP A 4 68.08 -22.91 5.46
CA ASP A 4 66.97 -22.18 6.05
C ASP A 4 65.99 -21.77 4.94
N PHE A 5 64.80 -22.35 4.98
CA PHE A 5 63.67 -21.93 4.17
C PHE A 5 63.13 -20.65 4.81
N VAL A 6 63.64 -19.49 4.38
CA VAL A 6 63.11 -18.19 4.77
C VAL A 6 61.73 -18.07 4.14
N GLU A 7 60.71 -18.32 4.95
CA GLU A 7 59.33 -17.98 4.69
C GLU A 7 59.29 -16.46 4.45
N ASN A 8 59.24 -16.05 3.17
CA ASN A 8 59.16 -14.65 2.78
C ASN A 8 57.80 -14.11 3.24
N ALA A 9 57.76 -13.58 4.45
CA ALA A 9 56.64 -12.77 4.93
C ALA A 9 56.45 -11.59 3.95
N PRO A 10 55.21 -11.31 3.52
CA PRO A 10 54.95 -10.24 2.56
C PRO A 10 55.50 -8.91 3.11
N GLN A 11 56.26 -8.20 2.28
CA GLN A 11 56.83 -6.92 2.69
C GLN A 11 55.71 -5.89 2.85
N GLU A 12 55.92 -4.87 3.69
CA GLU A 12 54.90 -3.85 4.01
C GLU A 12 54.32 -3.17 2.75
N GLN A 13 55.11 -3.05 1.68
CA GLN A 13 54.66 -2.53 0.38
C GLN A 13 53.66 -3.44 -0.34
N ASP A 14 53.83 -4.76 -0.28
CA ASP A 14 52.91 -5.72 -0.91
C ASP A 14 51.55 -5.66 -0.21
N ILE A 15 51.56 -5.59 1.12
CA ILE A 15 50.34 -5.45 1.92
C ILE A 15 49.61 -4.15 1.58
N ARG A 16 50.34 -3.04 1.45
CA ARG A 16 49.74 -1.75 1.06
C ARG A 16 49.13 -1.78 -0.34
N TYR A 17 49.78 -2.45 -1.28
CA TYR A 17 49.25 -2.61 -2.63
C TYR A 17 47.96 -3.44 -2.62
N MET A 18 47.95 -4.58 -1.91
CA MET A 18 46.75 -5.41 -1.77
C MET A 18 45.59 -4.66 -1.12
N VAL A 19 45.86 -3.88 -0.05
CA VAL A 19 44.83 -3.05 0.58
C VAL A 19 44.28 -1.99 -0.37
N LEU A 20 45.14 -1.37 -1.19
CA LEU A 20 44.69 -0.38 -2.18
C LEU A 20 43.83 -1.02 -3.27
N GLU A 21 44.19 -2.20 -3.75
CA GLU A 21 43.42 -2.95 -4.73
C GLU A 21 42.03 -3.31 -4.19
N GLU A 22 41.96 -3.84 -2.97
CA GLU A 22 40.69 -4.15 -2.31
C GLU A 22 39.84 -2.91 -2.06
N GLN A 23 40.46 -1.78 -1.70
CA GLN A 23 39.74 -0.52 -1.54
C GLN A 23 39.08 -0.07 -2.85
N ASN A 24 39.80 -0.16 -3.98
CA ASN A 24 39.24 0.17 -5.29
C ASN A 24 38.08 -0.76 -5.69
N ASN A 25 38.22 -2.06 -5.41
CA ASN A 25 37.15 -3.02 -5.66
C ASN A 25 35.91 -2.72 -4.81
N LEU A 26 36.11 -2.41 -3.53
CA LEU A 26 35.03 -2.03 -2.61
C LEU A 26 34.32 -0.76 -3.07
N ASP A 27 35.06 0.26 -3.52
CA ASP A 27 34.50 1.49 -4.05
C ASP A 27 33.66 1.24 -5.33
N PHE A 28 34.14 0.36 -6.22
CA PHE A 28 33.40 -0.07 -7.39
C PHE A 28 32.11 -0.81 -7.03
N LEU A 29 32.17 -1.76 -6.09
CA LEU A 29 30.99 -2.50 -5.63
C LEU A 29 29.97 -1.57 -4.97
N ASN A 30 30.40 -0.62 -4.14
CA ASN A 30 29.52 0.37 -3.51
C ASN A 30 28.83 1.27 -4.53
N ALA A 31 29.54 1.70 -5.57
CA ALA A 31 28.95 2.47 -6.67
C ALA A 31 27.84 1.67 -7.38
N ASN A 32 28.10 0.39 -7.69
CA ASN A 32 27.11 -0.49 -8.29
C ASN A 32 25.90 -0.74 -7.37
N ILE A 33 26.13 -0.97 -6.08
CA ILE A 33 25.07 -1.13 -5.08
C ILE A 33 24.18 0.12 -5.06
N THR A 34 24.79 1.30 -4.99
CA THR A 34 24.07 2.59 -4.97
C THR A 34 23.24 2.77 -6.23
N GLN A 35 23.81 2.45 -7.40
CA GLN A 35 23.09 2.53 -8.67
C GLN A 35 21.88 1.58 -8.71
N LEU A 36 22.08 0.32 -8.32
CA LEU A 36 21.01 -0.68 -8.32
C LEU A 36 19.90 -0.35 -7.32
N GLN A 37 20.26 0.20 -6.15
CA GLN A 37 19.29 0.71 -5.18
C GLN A 37 18.44 1.83 -5.79
N GLY A 38 19.04 2.78 -6.50
CA GLY A 38 18.30 3.83 -7.21
C GLY A 38 17.30 3.30 -8.24
N VAL A 39 17.69 2.26 -9.00
CA VAL A 39 16.80 1.59 -9.95
C VAL A 39 15.66 0.88 -9.23
N LEU A 40 15.97 0.16 -8.14
CA LEU A 40 14.97 -0.55 -7.33
C LEU A 40 13.94 0.41 -6.74
N ASP A 41 14.37 1.56 -6.23
CA ASP A 41 13.50 2.60 -5.68
C ASP A 41 12.57 3.17 -6.73
N ALA A 42 13.10 3.47 -7.92
CA ALA A 42 12.30 3.96 -9.05
C ALA A 42 11.23 2.95 -9.48
N LEU A 43 11.60 1.67 -9.59
CA LEU A 43 10.67 0.59 -9.94
C LEU A 43 9.61 0.37 -8.85
N THR A 44 10.01 0.41 -7.58
CA THR A 44 9.09 0.26 -6.44
C THR A 44 8.08 1.41 -6.39
N LYS A 45 8.53 2.65 -6.63
CA LYS A 45 7.64 3.81 -6.76
C LYS A 45 6.65 3.64 -7.91
N ARG A 46 7.11 3.19 -9.09
CA ARG A 46 6.24 2.94 -10.25
C ARG A 46 5.24 1.82 -9.99
N ARG A 47 5.65 0.77 -9.28
CA ARG A 47 4.76 -0.31 -8.83
C ARG A 47 3.66 0.22 -7.93
N ALA A 48 4.00 1.02 -6.91
CA ALA A 48 3.02 1.62 -6.01
C ALA A 48 2.00 2.51 -6.76
N GLN A 49 2.47 3.32 -7.70
CA GLN A 49 1.60 4.14 -8.56
C GLN A 49 0.64 3.29 -9.42
N SER A 50 1.14 2.18 -9.96
CA SER A 50 0.32 1.27 -10.78
C SER A 50 -0.76 0.57 -9.94
N ILE A 51 -0.41 0.13 -8.73
CA ILE A 51 -1.36 -0.45 -7.77
C ILE A 51 -2.46 0.56 -7.45
N ALA A 52 -2.10 1.78 -7.06
CA ALA A 52 -3.08 2.84 -6.75
C ALA A 52 -3.99 3.15 -7.95
N ARG A 53 -3.47 3.13 -9.17
CA ARG A 53 -4.26 3.32 -10.40
C ARG A 53 -5.23 2.16 -10.63
N ILE A 54 -4.79 0.92 -10.44
CA ILE A 54 -5.63 -0.27 -10.56
C ILE A 54 -6.78 -0.20 -9.54
N ASP A 55 -6.49 0.14 -8.28
CA ASP A 55 -7.52 0.23 -7.24
C ASP A 55 -8.55 1.31 -7.54
N LYS A 56 -8.11 2.47 -8.04
CA LYS A 56 -9.02 3.53 -8.48
C LYS A 56 -9.93 3.09 -9.64
N LEU A 57 -9.39 2.31 -10.59
CA LEU A 57 -10.18 1.77 -11.70
C LEU A 57 -11.16 0.70 -11.23
N LYS A 58 -10.73 -0.23 -10.36
CA LYS A 58 -11.61 -1.23 -9.73
C LYS A 58 -12.74 -0.57 -8.95
N ALA A 59 -12.45 0.49 -8.19
CA ALA A 59 -13.47 1.24 -7.48
C ALA A 59 -14.52 1.82 -8.43
N LYS A 60 -14.14 2.35 -9.60
CA LYS A 60 -15.08 2.83 -10.63
C LYS A 60 -15.90 1.71 -11.27
N LEU A 61 -15.34 0.52 -11.41
CA LEU A 61 -16.03 -0.64 -11.97
C LEU A 61 -16.99 -1.29 -10.96
N ALA A 62 -16.83 -1.01 -9.67
CA ALA A 62 -17.60 -1.64 -8.62
C ALA A 62 -19.11 -1.42 -8.82
N PRO A 63 -19.95 -2.44 -8.57
CA PRO A 63 -21.40 -2.37 -8.82
C PRO A 63 -22.07 -1.18 -8.15
N HIS A 64 -21.66 -0.84 -6.92
CA HIS A 64 -22.21 0.30 -6.17
C HIS A 64 -21.97 1.66 -6.86
N GLN A 65 -21.00 1.76 -7.79
CA GLN A 65 -20.80 2.96 -8.58
C GLN A 65 -21.77 3.07 -9.78
N LYS A 66 -22.40 1.95 -10.17
CA LYS A 66 -23.36 1.89 -11.28
C LYS A 66 -24.81 2.02 -10.83
N ILE A 67 -25.09 1.80 -9.54
CA ILE A 67 -26.44 1.89 -8.97
C ILE A 67 -26.85 3.37 -8.87
N PRO A 68 -27.92 3.81 -9.55
CA PRO A 68 -28.40 5.19 -9.43
C PRO A 68 -28.66 5.58 -7.97
N PRO A 69 -28.45 6.85 -7.59
CA PRO A 69 -28.61 7.29 -6.20
C PRO A 69 -30.01 7.00 -5.65
N GLU A 70 -31.05 7.03 -6.48
CA GLU A 70 -32.43 6.74 -6.11
C GLU A 70 -32.62 5.26 -5.73
N ILE A 71 -31.99 4.35 -6.48
CA ILE A 71 -32.02 2.92 -6.19
C ILE A 71 -31.23 2.64 -4.91
N LEU A 72 -30.10 3.32 -4.71
CA LEU A 72 -29.30 3.19 -3.50
C LEU A 72 -30.06 3.70 -2.26
N ALA A 73 -30.74 4.85 -2.37
CA ALA A 73 -31.61 5.39 -1.31
C ALA A 73 -32.76 4.44 -0.97
N LYS A 74 -33.37 3.82 -1.98
CA LYS A 74 -34.42 2.80 -1.80
C LYS A 74 -33.89 1.58 -1.05
N ILE A 75 -32.70 1.07 -1.41
CA ILE A 75 -32.03 -0.02 -0.69
C ILE A 75 -31.81 0.36 0.78
N PHE A 76 -31.26 1.56 1.04
CA PHE A 76 -31.01 2.02 2.41
C PHE A 76 -32.30 2.07 3.23
N THR A 77 -33.38 2.59 2.65
CA THR A 77 -34.68 2.71 3.32
C THR A 77 -35.26 1.33 3.63
N HIS A 78 -35.11 0.36 2.72
CA HIS A 78 -35.49 -1.02 3.01
C HIS A 78 -34.63 -1.65 4.11
N CYS A 79 -33.32 -1.38 4.15
CA CYS A 79 -32.44 -1.86 5.22
C CYS A 79 -32.84 -1.29 6.59
N VAL A 80 -33.13 0.02 6.67
CA VAL A 80 -33.56 0.66 7.93
C VAL A 80 -34.88 0.11 8.42
N ASN A 81 -35.79 -0.31 7.53
CA ASN A 81 -37.12 -0.81 7.88
C ASN A 81 -37.19 -2.35 8.02
N SER A 82 -36.11 -3.08 7.74
CA SER A 82 -36.11 -4.55 7.76
C SER A 82 -35.96 -5.13 9.18
N GLU A 83 -36.87 -6.01 9.57
CA GLU A 83 -36.81 -6.77 10.83
C GLU A 83 -35.53 -7.62 10.96
N ILE A 84 -35.03 -8.16 9.84
CA ILE A 84 -33.77 -8.94 9.82
C ILE A 84 -32.57 -8.07 10.19
N VAL A 85 -32.59 -6.80 9.77
CA VAL A 85 -31.52 -5.83 10.08
C VAL A 85 -31.62 -5.41 11.54
N GLU A 86 -32.81 -5.24 12.10
CA GLU A 86 -33.02 -4.96 13.52
C GLU A 86 -32.45 -6.04 14.43
N LEU A 87 -32.63 -7.31 14.08
CA LEU A 87 -32.08 -8.43 14.85
C LEU A 87 -30.54 -8.44 14.87
N ARG A 88 -29.88 -7.94 13.81
CA ARG A 88 -28.41 -7.87 13.72
C ARG A 88 -27.82 -6.53 14.17
N PHE A 89 -28.59 -5.46 14.07
CA PHE A 89 -28.20 -4.09 14.37
C PHE A 89 -29.30 -3.47 15.25
N PRO A 90 -29.31 -3.80 16.56
CA PRO A 90 -30.40 -3.41 17.46
C PRO A 90 -30.52 -1.89 17.61
N ASN A 91 -29.46 -1.14 17.31
CA ASN A 91 -29.48 0.32 17.30
C ASN A 91 -29.76 0.86 15.88
N ARG A 92 -31.04 0.88 15.48
CA ARG A 92 -31.48 1.40 14.16
C ARG A 92 -31.02 2.84 13.90
N CYS A 93 -30.92 3.68 14.95
CA CYS A 93 -30.45 5.06 14.84
C CYS A 93 -28.99 5.16 14.36
N SER A 94 -28.19 4.10 14.52
CA SER A 94 -26.79 4.05 14.05
C SER A 94 -26.66 3.68 12.56
N LEU A 95 -27.72 3.18 11.93
CA LEU A 95 -27.65 2.65 10.57
C LEU A 95 -27.35 3.73 9.52
N PRO A 96 -28.01 4.91 9.53
CA PRO A 96 -27.70 6.00 8.60
C PRO A 96 -26.24 6.47 8.71
N TRP A 97 -25.73 6.56 9.94
CA TRP A 97 -24.32 6.86 10.20
C TRP A 97 -23.40 5.78 9.65
N THR A 98 -23.72 4.51 9.89
CA THR A 98 -22.96 3.35 9.39
C THR A 98 -22.87 3.34 7.87
N LEU A 99 -23.98 3.61 7.18
CA LEU A 99 -24.03 3.74 5.72
C LEU A 99 -23.13 4.88 5.23
N GLY A 100 -23.11 6.01 5.96
CA GLY A 100 -22.24 7.14 5.68
C GLY A 100 -20.74 6.90 5.92
N HIS A 101 -20.35 5.85 6.64
CA HIS A 101 -18.94 5.49 6.84
C HIS A 101 -18.35 4.63 5.71
N ILE A 102 -19.19 4.02 4.85
CA ILE A 102 -18.74 3.09 3.81
C ILE A 102 -17.93 3.81 2.73
N CYS A 103 -18.49 4.87 2.13
CA CYS A 103 -17.77 5.73 1.18
C CYS A 103 -18.45 7.10 1.04
N SER A 104 -17.77 8.05 0.39
CA SER A 104 -18.28 9.41 0.17
C SER A 104 -19.61 9.44 -0.60
N ARG A 105 -19.79 8.54 -1.57
CA ARG A 105 -21.04 8.43 -2.34
C ARG A 105 -22.21 7.94 -1.48
N TRP A 106 -22.00 6.91 -0.67
CA TRP A 106 -23.04 6.39 0.22
C TRP A 106 -23.44 7.44 1.26
N ARG A 107 -22.48 8.20 1.76
CA ARG A 107 -22.74 9.36 2.63
C ARG A 107 -23.60 10.41 1.96
N GLN A 108 -23.27 10.80 0.72
CA GLN A 108 -24.06 11.79 -0.02
C GLN A 108 -25.50 11.32 -0.21
N VAL A 109 -25.71 10.06 -0.60
CA VAL A 109 -27.05 9.50 -0.78
C VAL A 109 -27.79 9.39 0.55
N ALA A 110 -27.13 8.93 1.62
CA ALA A 110 -27.74 8.81 2.94
C ALA A 110 -28.18 10.17 3.49
N LEU A 111 -27.35 11.21 3.35
CA LEU A 111 -27.69 12.58 3.77
C LEU A 111 -28.79 13.21 2.92
N ALA A 112 -28.89 12.82 1.64
CA ALA A 112 -29.90 13.34 0.72
C ALA A 112 -31.28 12.67 0.85
N GLU A 113 -31.41 11.59 1.64
CA GLU A 113 -32.66 10.84 1.81
C GLU A 113 -33.25 11.05 3.21
N PRO A 114 -34.22 11.96 3.39
CA PRO A 114 -34.77 12.31 4.70
C PRO A 114 -35.45 11.13 5.41
N LEU A 115 -35.98 10.16 4.66
CA LEU A 115 -36.65 8.99 5.24
C LEU A 115 -35.72 8.13 6.11
N LEU A 116 -34.41 8.17 5.86
CA LEU A 116 -33.42 7.45 6.67
C LEU A 116 -33.26 8.05 8.07
N TRP A 117 -33.55 9.34 8.22
CA TRP A 117 -33.30 10.10 9.46
C TRP A 117 -34.55 10.28 10.32
N ARG A 118 -35.72 9.89 9.83
CA ARG A 118 -37.01 10.07 10.53
C ARG A 118 -37.07 9.39 11.91
N HIS A 119 -36.27 8.37 12.14
CA HIS A 119 -36.25 7.56 13.37
C HIS A 119 -35.01 7.81 14.25
N ILE A 120 -34.21 8.82 13.90
CA ILE A 120 -33.10 9.33 14.73
C ILE A 120 -33.63 10.49 15.56
#